data_AF-A0A4P5XMS0-F1
#
_entry.id   AF-A0A4P5XMS0-F1
#
_cell.length_a   1.000
_cell.length_b   1.000
_cell.length_c   1.000
_cell.angle_alpha   90.00
_cell.angle_beta   90.00
_cell.angle_gamma   90.00
#
_symmetry.space_group_name_H-M   'P 1'
#
loop_
_entity.id
_entity.type
_entity.pdbx_description
1 polymer ?
#
loop_
_entity_poly.entity_id
_entity_poly.type
_entity_poly.pdbx_seq_one_letter_code
_entity_poly.pdbx_strand_id
1 'polypeptide(L)'
;MSWVDIGAGLSALTQFHRVSGITRTASGALFVALDGGGVARTLDGGANWALMNTGLQIGVCPSCVKINSIRFAPDGTGYITSDIGGVFISTTGGTS
;
A
#
# COMPACT_ATOMS: atom_id res chain seq x y z
N MET A 1 17.18 -14.31 -16.26
CA MET A 1 16.25 -13.89 -15.20
C MET A 1 17.04 -13.02 -14.24
N SER A 2 16.75 -11.72 -14.17
CA SER A 2 17.47 -10.75 -13.33
C SER A 2 16.49 -10.14 -12.33
N TRP A 3 16.91 -10.04 -11.07
CA TRP A 3 16.17 -9.33 -10.04
C TRP A 3 16.62 -7.87 -10.01
N VAL A 4 15.68 -6.96 -9.83
CA VAL A 4 15.94 -5.53 -9.64
C VAL A 4 15.34 -5.11 -8.31
N ASP A 5 16.13 -4.46 -7.47
CA ASP A 5 15.65 -3.88 -6.23
C ASP A 5 14.85 -2.59 -6.51
N ILE A 6 13.60 -2.58 -6.07
CA ILE A 6 12.67 -1.44 -6.19
C ILE A 6 12.37 -0.81 -4.81
N GLY A 7 13.08 -1.27 -3.77
CA GLY A 7 12.90 -0.88 -2.37
C GLY A 7 13.65 0.38 -1.98
N ALA A 8 14.59 0.89 -2.79
CA ALA A 8 15.39 2.06 -2.45
C ALA A 8 14.56 3.34 -2.21
N GLY A 9 13.46 3.53 -2.95
CA GLY A 9 12.52 4.63 -2.70
C GLY A 9 11.51 4.33 -1.58
N LEU A 10 11.35 3.05 -1.21
CA LEU A 10 10.42 2.60 -0.18
C LEU A 10 11.08 2.55 1.21
N SER A 11 12.40 2.42 1.28
CA SER A 11 13.17 2.25 2.52
C SER A 11 12.99 3.40 3.51
N ALA A 12 12.81 4.63 3.01
CA ALA A 12 12.50 5.81 3.82
C ALA A 12 11.11 5.72 4.48
N LEU A 13 10.19 4.96 3.89
CA LEU A 13 8.82 4.76 4.39
C LEU A 13 8.69 3.48 5.22
N THR A 14 9.56 2.50 5.04
CA THR A 14 9.53 1.21 5.76
C THR A 14 10.44 1.17 6.99
N GLN A 15 11.13 2.26 7.35
CA GLN A 15 12.13 2.24 8.44
C GLN A 15 11.58 1.72 9.78
N PHE A 16 10.27 1.81 9.99
CA PHE A 16 9.57 1.30 11.18
C PHE A 16 8.42 0.34 10.85
N HIS A 17 8.24 -0.02 9.58
CA HIS A 17 7.04 -0.71 9.10
C HIS A 17 7.40 -1.94 8.28
N ARG A 18 6.72 -3.06 8.58
CA ARG A 18 6.86 -4.29 7.81
C ARG A 18 5.99 -4.21 6.56
N VAL A 19 6.57 -4.60 5.42
CA VAL A 19 5.79 -4.85 4.19
C VAL A 19 4.97 -6.13 4.37
N SER A 20 3.65 -6.01 4.27
CA SER A 20 2.72 -7.15 4.42
C SER A 20 2.14 -7.62 3.08
N GLY A 21 2.16 -6.78 2.05
CA GLY A 21 1.67 -7.16 0.73
C GLY A 21 2.05 -6.16 -0.36
N ILE A 22 1.99 -6.63 -1.61
CA ILE A 22 2.18 -5.82 -2.82
C ILE A 22 1.12 -6.18 -3.85
N THR A 23 0.63 -5.19 -4.58
CA THR A 23 -0.31 -5.39 -5.70
C THR A 23 -0.01 -4.42 -6.83
N ARG A 24 -0.47 -4.76 -8.03
CA ARG A 24 -0.37 -3.94 -9.24
C ARG A 24 -1.75 -3.62 -9.77
N THR A 25 -1.95 -2.40 -10.25
CA THR A 25 -3.19 -2.02 -10.97
C THR A 25 -3.08 -2.34 -12.46
N ALA A 26 -4.21 -2.31 -13.18
CA ALA A 26 -4.22 -2.46 -14.64
C ALA A 26 -3.40 -1.36 -15.36
N SER A 27 -3.33 -0.15 -14.79
CA SER A 27 -2.51 0.96 -15.30
C SER A 27 -1.01 0.80 -15.03
N GLY A 28 -0.59 -0.21 -14.27
CA GLY A 28 0.80 -0.49 -13.99
C GLY A 28 1.36 0.17 -12.73
N ALA A 29 0.54 0.91 -11.98
CA ALA A 29 0.92 1.41 -10.65
C ALA A 29 1.12 0.22 -9.69
N LEU A 30 2.12 0.33 -8.80
CA LEU A 30 2.32 -0.63 -7.72
C LEU A 30 1.94 0.00 -6.39
N PHE A 31 1.36 -0.81 -5.53
CA PHE A 31 0.98 -0.45 -4.17
C PHE A 31 1.56 -1.45 -3.18
N VAL A 32 2.10 -0.94 -2.09
CA VAL A 32 2.65 -1.74 -1.00
C VAL A 32 1.89 -1.42 0.29
N ALA A 33 1.46 -2.46 0.97
CA ALA A 33 0.88 -2.39 2.30
C ALA A 33 1.97 -2.43 3.37
N LEU A 34 1.90 -1.50 4.31
CA LEU A 34 2.82 -1.30 5.42
C LEU A 34 2.08 -1.46 6.75
N ASP A 35 2.50 -2.42 7.57
CA ASP A 35 1.96 -2.60 8.92
C ASP A 35 2.16 -1.32 9.74
N GLY A 36 1.05 -0.71 10.14
CA GLY A 36 1.03 0.56 10.85
C GLY A 36 1.48 1.80 10.08
N GLY A 37 2.00 1.62 8.87
CA GLY A 37 2.46 2.68 7.97
C GLY A 37 1.46 3.02 6.87
N GLY A 38 0.44 2.18 6.68
CA GLY A 38 -0.63 2.38 5.70
C GLY A 38 -0.28 1.82 4.33
N VAL A 39 -0.50 2.59 3.26
CA VAL A 39 -0.25 2.15 1.89
C VAL A 39 0.67 3.12 1.18
N ALA A 40 1.69 2.60 0.49
CA ALA A 40 2.56 3.38 -0.39
C ALA A 40 2.29 3.02 -1.85
N ARG A 41 2.42 4.00 -2.76
CA ARG A 41 2.21 3.85 -4.20
C ARG A 41 3.41 4.33 -4.99
N THR A 42 3.71 3.64 -6.08
CA THR A 42 4.64 4.10 -7.13
C THR A 42 3.98 4.05 -8.51
N LEU A 43 4.36 5.00 -9.37
CA LEU A 43 3.95 5.07 -10.78
C LEU A 43 5.12 4.83 -11.74
N ASP A 44 6.34 4.73 -11.23
CA ASP A 44 7.59 4.70 -12.00
C ASP A 44 8.39 3.41 -11.78
N GLY A 45 7.69 2.32 -11.47
CA GLY A 45 8.31 1.02 -11.27
C GLY A 45 9.09 0.90 -9.96
N GLY A 46 8.86 1.79 -9.00
CA GLY A 46 9.46 1.77 -7.66
C GLY A 46 10.69 2.65 -7.51
N ALA A 47 10.97 3.53 -8.47
CA ALA A 47 11.99 4.56 -8.30
C ALA A 47 11.56 5.59 -7.23
N ASN A 48 10.28 5.95 -7.19
CA ASN A 48 9.69 6.83 -6.18
C ASN A 48 8.41 6.24 -5.60
N TRP A 49 8.25 6.38 -4.28
CA TRP A 49 7.07 5.94 -3.54
C TRP A 49 6.43 7.10 -2.78
N ALA A 50 5.10 7.14 -2.76
CA ALA A 50 4.30 8.14 -2.05
C ALA A 50 3.27 7.46 -1.15
N LEU A 51 3.09 7.98 0.07
CA LEU A 51 2.06 7.48 0.99
C LEU A 51 0.66 7.86 0.51
N MET A 52 -0.27 6.90 0.58
CA MET A 52 -1.67 6.99 0.16
C MET A 52 -2.58 6.70 1.36
N ASN A 53 -2.37 7.43 2.46
CA ASN A 53 -3.06 7.18 3.73
C ASN A 53 -4.31 8.06 3.93
N THR A 54 -4.64 8.93 2.98
CA THR A 54 -5.87 9.72 3.04
C THR A 54 -7.08 8.78 3.12
N GLY A 55 -7.99 9.01 4.07
CA GLY A 55 -9.17 8.14 4.29
C GLY A 55 -8.89 6.76 4.90
N LEU A 56 -7.63 6.31 4.92
CA LEU A 56 -7.19 5.13 5.67
C LEU A 56 -6.99 5.52 7.13
N GLN A 57 -8.06 5.41 7.91
CA GLN A 57 -8.02 5.68 9.34
C GLN A 57 -7.38 4.48 10.07
N ILE A 58 -6.05 4.48 10.09
CA ILE A 58 -5.25 3.55 10.87
C ILE A 58 -5.46 3.95 12.33
N GLY A 59 -6.12 3.10 13.13
CA GLY A 59 -6.70 3.47 14.43
C GLY A 59 -5.74 4.01 15.49
N VAL A 60 -6.23 4.15 16.74
CA VAL A 60 -5.54 4.80 17.88
C VAL A 60 -4.12 4.31 18.20
N CYS A 61 -3.72 3.14 17.71
CA CYS A 61 -2.35 2.62 17.81
C CYS A 61 -1.85 2.23 16.41
N PRO A 62 -1.12 3.09 15.70
CA PRO A 62 -0.59 2.78 14.37
C PRO A 62 0.28 1.52 14.38
N SER A 63 1.16 1.35 15.37
CA SER A 63 2.03 0.17 15.49
C SER A 63 1.26 -1.14 15.70
N CYS A 64 -0.01 -1.08 16.11
CA CYS A 64 -0.85 -2.24 16.35
C CYS A 64 -1.62 -2.70 15.11
N VAL A 65 -1.75 -1.86 14.08
CA VAL A 65 -2.56 -2.19 12.90
C VAL A 65 -1.73 -3.02 11.92
N LYS A 66 -2.18 -4.25 11.63
CA LYS A 66 -1.67 -5.03 10.51
C LYS A 66 -2.58 -4.89 9.31
N ILE A 67 -1.97 -4.81 8.14
CA ILE A 67 -2.70 -4.91 6.87
C ILE A 67 -2.61 -6.37 6.43
N ASN A 68 -3.75 -7.04 6.38
CA ASN A 68 -3.84 -8.46 6.02
C ASN A 68 -3.78 -8.70 4.52
N SER A 69 -4.40 -7.81 3.74
CA SER A 69 -4.45 -7.95 2.28
C SER A 69 -4.69 -6.60 1.61
N ILE A 70 -4.09 -6.44 0.43
CA ILE A 70 -4.33 -5.36 -0.51
C ILE A 70 -4.52 -5.94 -1.91
N ARG A 71 -5.62 -5.58 -2.58
CA ARG A 71 -5.95 -6.08 -3.94
C ARG A 71 -6.66 -5.01 -4.76
N PHE A 72 -6.40 -4.97 -6.06
CA PHE A 72 -7.17 -4.17 -7.00
C PHE A 72 -7.89 -5.07 -8.00
N ALA A 73 -9.15 -4.76 -8.28
CA ALA A 73 -9.91 -5.32 -9.37
C ALA A 73 -9.54 -4.64 -10.71
N PRO A 74 -9.83 -5.26 -11.86
CA PRO A 74 -9.50 -4.70 -13.17
C PRO A 74 -10.16 -3.35 -13.47
N ASP A 75 -11.29 -3.06 -12.83
CA ASP A 75 -12.02 -1.79 -12.93
C ASP A 75 -11.38 -0.65 -12.12
N GLY A 76 -10.28 -0.93 -11.41
CA GLY A 76 -9.59 0.04 -10.56
C GLY A 76 -10.09 0.07 -9.11
N THR A 77 -11.08 -0.74 -8.75
CA THR A 77 -11.54 -0.81 -7.36
C THR A 77 -10.50 -1.51 -6.49
N GLY A 78 -10.00 -0.81 -5.47
CA GLY A 78 -9.04 -1.31 -4.50
C GLY A 78 -9.71 -1.73 -3.19
N TYR A 79 -9.26 -2.85 -2.61
CA TYR A 79 -9.70 -3.32 -1.30
C TYR A 79 -8.48 -3.53 -0.39
N ILE A 80 -8.56 -2.99 0.82
CA ILE A 80 -7.56 -3.18 1.88
C ILE A 80 -8.28 -3.71 3.11
N THR A 81 -7.73 -4.75 3.73
CA THR A 81 -8.25 -5.32 4.97
C THR A 81 -7.23 -5.18 6.09
N SER A 82 -7.70 -4.84 7.28
CA SER A 82 -6.86 -4.65 8.47
C SER A 82 -7.47 -5.26 9.73
N ASP A 83 -6.64 -5.51 10.73
CA ASP A 83 -7.02 -6.12 12.00
C ASP A 83 -7.91 -5.20 12.85
N ILE A 84 -7.62 -3.90 12.79
CA ILE A 84 -8.18 -2.85 13.64
C ILE A 84 -8.45 -1.65 12.72
N GLY A 85 -9.64 -1.63 12.10
CA GLY A 85 -10.00 -0.56 11.15
C GLY A 85 -11.03 -0.99 10.10
N GLY A 86 -11.22 -2.29 9.90
CA GLY A 86 -12.21 -2.83 8.97
C GLY A 86 -11.68 -2.99 7.55
N VAL A 87 -12.61 -3.05 6.59
CA VAL A 87 -12.35 -3.18 5.15
C VAL A 87 -12.49 -1.81 4.50
N PHE A 88 -11.43 -1.33 3.87
CA PHE A 88 -11.42 -0.07 3.15
C PHE A 88 -11.57 -0.32 1.65
N ILE A 89 -12.39 0.48 0.99
CA ILE A 89 -12.58 0.47 -0.45
C ILE A 89 -12.06 1.77 -1.05
N SER A 90 -11.28 1.68 -2.12
CA SER A 90 -10.99 2.82 -2.99
C SER A 90 -11.68 2.57 -4.33
N THR A 91 -12.55 3.49 -4.74
CA THR A 91 -13.23 3.44 -6.05
C THR A 91 -12.42 4.15 -7.15
N THR A 92 -11.25 4.69 -6.82
CA THR A 92 -10.48 5.58 -7.70
C THR A 92 -9.10 5.02 -8.04
N GLY A 93 -8.88 3.71 -7.88
CA GLY A 93 -7.55 3.11 -8.10
C GLY A 93 -6.50 3.60 -7.10
N GLY A 94 -6.89 3.96 -5.88
CA GLY A 94 -5.97 4.46 -4.86
C GLY A 94 -5.45 5.87 -5.17
N THR A 95 -6.26 6.72 -5.81
CA THR A 95 -5.92 8.13 -6.06
C THR A 95 -6.44 9.09 -4.99
N SER A 96 -7.31 8.62 -4.09
CA SER A 96 -7.79 9.33 -2.90
C SER A 96 -8.36 8.37 -1.87
#